data_AF-E3I5I2-F1
#
_entry.id   AF-E3I5I2-F1
#
_cell.length_a   1.000
_cell.length_b   1.000
_cell.length_c   1.000
_cell.angle_alpha   90.00
_cell.angle_beta   90.00
_cell.angle_gamma   90.00
#
_symmetry.space_group_name_H-M   'P 1'
#
loop_
_entity.id
_entity.type
_entity.pdbx_description
1 polymer ?
#
loop_
_entity_poly.entity_id
_entity_poly.type
_entity_poly.pdbx_seq_one_letter_code
_entity_poly.pdbx_strand_id
1 'polypeptide(L)'
;MGWFSDIFTWWNGATLSTKLYTNARGIFVGEDEEGNRYYQDASGTGSAGKPRRWVIYKGYAEPSKVPPDWFGWLHYIVDTPPTEETYHARPWQKPHQPNLTGTPEAYRPQGSLVGEMRRPKGDGDYQPWNAE
;
A
#
# COMPACT_ATOMS: atom_id res chain seq x y z
N MET A 1 4.95 -19.37 7.26
CA MET A 1 3.65 -20.06 7.36
C MET A 1 3.72 -21.37 6.62
N GLY A 2 3.15 -22.43 7.18
CA GLY A 2 3.21 -23.79 6.62
C GLY A 2 2.25 -23.96 5.43
N TRP A 3 2.52 -24.96 4.60
CA TRP A 3 1.81 -25.21 3.34
C TRP A 3 0.28 -25.41 3.48
N PHE A 4 -0.17 -25.92 4.63
CA PHE A 4 -1.59 -26.19 4.88
C PHE A 4 -2.39 -24.96 5.32
N SER A 5 -1.79 -23.96 5.97
CA SER A 5 -2.52 -22.76 6.42
C SER A 5 -2.94 -21.88 5.26
N ASP A 6 -2.11 -21.80 4.21
CA ASP A 6 -2.35 -20.94 3.04
C ASP A 6 -3.63 -21.31 2.26
N ILE A 7 -4.09 -22.56 2.37
CA ILE A 7 -5.33 -23.04 1.73
C ILE A 7 -6.56 -22.37 2.38
N PHE A 8 -6.51 -22.16 3.69
CA PHE A 8 -7.62 -21.60 4.47
C PHE A 8 -7.44 -20.12 4.78
N THR A 9 -6.24 -19.56 4.63
CA THR A 9 -5.94 -18.14 4.83
C THR A 9 -5.41 -17.50 3.55
N TRP A 10 -6.14 -17.65 2.46
CA TRP A 10 -5.74 -17.13 1.13
C TRP A 10 -5.64 -15.60 1.08
N TRP A 11 -6.23 -14.90 2.05
CA TRP A 11 -6.09 -13.45 2.28
C TRP A 11 -4.81 -13.07 3.05
N ASN A 12 -4.07 -14.02 3.60
CA ASN A 12 -2.89 -13.79 4.44
C ASN A 12 -1.61 -14.10 3.64
N GLY A 13 -1.33 -13.24 2.65
CA GLY A 13 -0.16 -13.30 1.78
C GLY A 13 -0.47 -13.87 0.40
N ALA A 14 0.44 -14.68 -0.14
CA ALA A 14 0.26 -15.33 -1.44
C ALA A 14 -0.51 -16.64 -1.32
N THR A 15 -1.43 -16.87 -2.26
CA THR A 15 -2.08 -18.16 -2.46
C THR A 15 -1.06 -19.24 -2.86
N LEU A 16 -1.40 -20.51 -2.67
CA LEU A 16 -0.53 -21.62 -3.04
C LEU A 16 -0.16 -21.60 -4.53
N SER A 17 -1.12 -21.30 -5.42
CA SER A 17 -0.87 -21.18 -6.86
C SER A 17 0.13 -20.06 -7.17
N THR A 18 0.00 -18.90 -6.54
CA THR A 18 0.95 -17.79 -6.69
C THR A 18 2.32 -18.16 -6.17
N LYS A 19 2.44 -18.89 -5.04
CA LYS A 19 3.74 -19.36 -4.53
C LYS A 19 4.42 -20.33 -5.50
N LEU A 20 3.70 -21.32 -6.03
CA LEU A 20 4.22 -22.26 -7.02
C LEU A 20 4.65 -21.55 -8.30
N TYR A 21 3.82 -20.63 -8.79
CA TYR A 21 4.15 -19.82 -9.96
C TYR A 21 5.40 -18.98 -9.75
N THR A 22 5.49 -18.31 -8.60
CA THR A 22 6.63 -17.45 -8.24
C THR A 22 7.91 -18.27 -8.14
N ASN A 23 7.87 -19.47 -7.55
CA ASN A 23 9.04 -20.33 -7.48
C ASN A 23 9.49 -20.83 -8.86
N ALA A 24 8.55 -21.07 -9.77
CA ALA A 24 8.85 -21.59 -11.10
C ALA A 24 9.31 -20.51 -12.10
N ARG A 25 8.79 -19.28 -11.98
CA ARG A 25 8.93 -18.23 -13.03
C ARG A 25 9.20 -16.82 -12.50
N GLY A 26 9.18 -16.61 -11.19
CA GLY A 26 9.37 -15.30 -10.59
C GLY A 26 10.84 -14.95 -10.41
N ILE A 27 11.24 -13.80 -10.92
CA ILE A 27 12.49 -13.12 -10.56
C ILE A 27 12.17 -12.16 -9.42
N PHE A 28 12.92 -12.26 -8.33
CA PHE A 28 12.81 -11.32 -7.22
C PHE A 28 13.44 -9.99 -7.62
N VAL A 29 12.67 -8.91 -7.50
CA VAL A 29 13.09 -7.56 -7.87
C VAL A 29 13.50 -6.77 -6.63
N GLY A 30 12.71 -6.84 -5.56
CA GLY A 30 13.02 -6.16 -4.30
C GLY A 30 11.93 -6.32 -3.24
N GLU A 31 12.17 -5.68 -2.09
CA GLU A 31 11.29 -5.66 -0.93
C GLU A 31 11.09 -4.20 -0.48
N ASP A 32 9.88 -3.85 -0.05
CA ASP A 32 9.61 -2.53 0.53
C ASP A 32 9.82 -2.47 2.05
N GLU A 33 9.64 -1.29 2.64
CA GLU A 33 9.80 -1.06 4.08
C GLU A 33 8.78 -1.86 4.93
N GLU A 34 7.60 -2.16 4.38
CA GLU A 34 6.59 -2.99 5.05
C GLU A 34 6.90 -4.50 4.93
N GLY A 35 7.86 -4.87 4.07
CA GLY A 35 8.29 -6.23 3.79
C GLY A 35 7.46 -6.96 2.74
N ASN A 36 6.69 -6.22 1.92
CA ASN A 36 6.07 -6.78 0.72
C ASN A 36 7.15 -7.04 -0.32
N ARG A 37 7.07 -8.20 -0.98
CA ARG A 37 8.09 -8.65 -1.94
C ARG A 37 7.56 -8.58 -3.36
N TYR A 38 8.38 -8.00 -4.25
CA TYR A 38 8.00 -7.70 -5.62
C TYR A 38 8.72 -8.62 -6.60
N TYR A 39 7.98 -9.10 -7.59
CA TYR A 39 8.44 -10.10 -8.55
C TYR A 39 8.08 -9.71 -9.97
N GLN A 40 8.91 -10.16 -10.90
CA GLN A 40 8.70 -10.04 -12.33
C GLN A 40 8.83 -11.41 -13.01
N ASP A 41 8.09 -11.62 -14.09
CA ASP A 41 8.17 -12.84 -14.87
C ASP A 41 9.52 -12.97 -15.61
N ALA A 42 10.18 -14.12 -15.45
CA ALA A 42 11.45 -14.41 -16.13
C ALA A 42 11.34 -14.54 -17.65
N SER A 43 10.17 -14.88 -18.18
CA SER A 43 9.97 -15.10 -19.62
C SER A 43 10.01 -13.82 -20.46
N GLY A 44 9.98 -12.64 -19.83
CA GLY A 44 10.04 -11.34 -20.52
C GLY A 44 8.78 -10.98 -21.33
N THR A 45 7.92 -11.95 -21.66
CA THR A 45 6.75 -11.74 -22.52
C THR A 45 5.51 -12.32 -21.84
N GLY A 46 4.76 -11.46 -21.14
CA GLY A 46 3.43 -11.79 -20.65
C GLY A 46 2.38 -11.69 -21.77
N SER A 47 1.13 -12.05 -21.45
CA SER A 47 0.00 -12.05 -22.40
C SER A 47 -0.29 -10.70 -23.06
N ALA A 48 0.20 -9.60 -22.48
CA ALA A 48 0.04 -8.23 -22.98
C ALA A 48 1.33 -7.66 -23.62
N GLY A 49 2.31 -8.52 -23.97
CA GLY A 49 3.59 -8.10 -24.55
C GLY A 49 4.56 -7.42 -23.56
N LYS A 50 4.20 -7.38 -22.27
CA LYS A 50 5.06 -6.91 -21.18
C LYS A 50 5.26 -8.03 -20.16
N PRO A 51 6.41 -8.11 -19.48
CA PRO A 51 6.63 -9.08 -18.42
C PRO A 51 5.65 -8.84 -17.28
N ARG A 52 4.99 -9.89 -16.80
CA ARG A 52 4.03 -9.79 -15.70
C ARG A 52 4.76 -9.35 -14.42
N ARG A 53 4.25 -8.32 -13.74
CA ARG A 53 4.71 -7.85 -12.41
C ARG A 53 3.67 -8.19 -11.34
N TRP A 54 4.10 -8.63 -10.17
CA TRP A 54 3.20 -8.88 -9.03
C TRP A 54 3.89 -8.68 -7.69
N VAL A 55 3.08 -8.55 -6.64
CA VAL A 55 3.53 -8.38 -5.25
C VAL A 55 3.02 -9.54 -4.38
N ILE A 56 3.84 -9.96 -3.42
CA ILE A 56 3.48 -10.87 -2.34
C ILE A 56 3.52 -10.07 -1.04
N TYR A 57 2.35 -9.80 -0.47
CA TYR A 57 2.22 -9.02 0.76
C TYR A 57 2.74 -9.76 1.98
N LYS A 58 3.26 -8.98 2.94
CA LYS A 58 3.55 -9.47 4.29
C LYS A 58 2.30 -9.40 5.16
N GLY A 59 1.71 -10.55 5.43
CA GLY A 59 0.50 -10.65 6.23
C GLY A 59 -0.76 -10.42 5.39
N TYR A 60 -1.73 -9.66 5.92
CA TYR A 60 -3.00 -9.40 5.24
C TYR A 60 -2.79 -8.71 3.89
N ALA A 61 -3.32 -9.32 2.83
CA ALA A 61 -3.22 -8.84 1.45
C ALA A 61 -4.19 -7.67 1.24
N GLU A 62 -3.64 -6.47 1.24
CA GLU A 62 -4.37 -5.22 1.08
C GLU A 62 -3.66 -4.34 0.03
N PRO A 63 -4.30 -4.01 -1.11
CA PRO A 63 -3.65 -3.29 -2.20
C PRO A 63 -3.05 -1.93 -1.82
N SER A 64 -3.66 -1.24 -0.85
CA SER A 64 -3.17 0.06 -0.39
C SER A 64 -1.86 0.01 0.40
N LYS A 65 -1.34 -1.17 0.74
CA LYS A 65 -0.02 -1.34 1.39
C LYS A 65 1.16 -1.15 0.45
N VAL A 66 0.93 -1.15 -0.86
CA VAL A 66 2.01 -0.87 -1.83
C VAL A 66 2.37 0.62 -1.73
N PRO A 67 3.63 0.98 -1.40
CA PRO A 67 4.05 2.37 -1.33
C PRO A 67 4.09 2.99 -2.74
N PRO A 68 4.10 4.34 -2.85
CA PRO A 68 4.01 5.04 -4.13
C PRO A 68 5.08 4.62 -5.14
N ASP A 69 6.31 4.41 -4.67
CA ASP A 69 7.47 4.08 -5.51
C ASP A 69 7.25 2.74 -6.21
N TRP A 70 6.84 1.72 -5.45
CA TRP A 70 6.51 0.40 -5.99
C TRP A 70 5.20 0.39 -6.77
N PHE A 71 4.25 1.26 -6.44
CA PHE A 71 2.97 1.38 -7.14
C PHE A 71 3.19 1.74 -8.61
N GLY A 72 4.05 2.72 -8.89
CA GLY A 72 4.37 3.14 -10.25
C GLY A 72 4.95 2.01 -11.10
N TRP A 73 5.92 1.29 -10.55
CA TRP A 73 6.54 0.15 -11.23
C TRP A 73 5.55 -1.01 -11.42
N LEU A 74 4.78 -1.35 -10.39
CA LEU A 74 3.82 -2.47 -10.43
C LEU A 74 2.74 -2.26 -11.51
N HIS A 75 2.32 -1.01 -11.71
CA HIS A 75 1.27 -0.64 -12.68
C HIS A 75 1.82 -0.20 -14.05
N TYR A 76 3.10 -0.43 -14.33
CA TYR A 76 3.74 -0.05 -15.60
C TYR A 76 3.64 1.45 -15.93
N ILE A 77 3.57 2.30 -14.89
CA ILE A 77 3.69 3.75 -15.06
C ILE A 77 5.16 4.10 -15.32
N VAL A 78 6.06 3.42 -14.62
CA VAL A 78 7.50 3.47 -14.83
C VAL A 78 8.06 2.07 -15.08
N ASP A 79 9.14 2.00 -15.85
CA ASP A 79 9.80 0.73 -16.15
C ASP A 79 10.87 0.35 -15.14
N THR A 80 11.52 1.36 -14.55
CA THR A 80 12.56 1.20 -13.55
C THR A 80 11.94 0.86 -12.18
N PRO A 81 12.39 -0.20 -11.49
CA PRO A 81 11.97 -0.48 -10.13
C PRO A 81 12.65 0.49 -9.14
N PRO A 82 12.04 0.73 -7.97
CA PRO A 82 12.63 1.61 -6.93
C PRO A 82 14.04 1.17 -6.49
N THR A 83 14.37 -0.11 -6.62
CA THR A 83 15.70 -0.66 -6.31
C THR A 83 16.82 -0.16 -7.23
N GLU A 84 16.48 0.29 -8.44
CA GLU A 84 17.43 0.85 -9.41
C GLU A 84 17.42 2.38 -9.41
N GLU A 85 16.53 3.00 -8.64
CA GLU A 85 16.45 4.45 -8.50
C GLU A 85 17.37 4.97 -7.39
N THR A 86 17.86 6.19 -7.56
CA THR A 86 18.66 6.92 -6.55
C THR A 86 17.81 7.98 -5.85
N TYR A 87 16.58 7.61 -5.50
CA TYR A 87 15.66 8.53 -4.83
C TYR A 87 16.04 8.74 -3.36
N HIS A 88 15.92 9.99 -2.90
CA HIS A 88 16.10 10.36 -1.50
C HIS A 88 14.86 11.12 -1.02
N ALA A 89 14.26 10.60 0.06
CA ALA A 89 13.09 11.20 0.68
C ALA A 89 13.36 12.67 1.07
N ARG A 90 12.38 13.53 0.80
CA ARG A 90 12.46 14.96 1.14
C ARG A 90 12.09 15.17 2.62
N PRO A 91 12.58 16.22 3.29
CA PRO A 91 12.29 16.45 4.71
C PRO A 91 10.80 16.61 5.06
N TRP A 92 9.99 17.02 4.09
CA TRP A 92 8.54 17.21 4.23
C TRP A 92 7.73 15.96 3.85
N GLN A 93 8.38 14.93 3.28
CA GLN A 93 7.71 13.72 2.83
C GLN A 93 7.35 12.84 4.03
N LYS A 94 6.09 12.41 4.08
CA LYS A 94 5.61 11.50 5.11
C LYS A 94 5.88 10.05 4.71
N PRO A 95 6.08 9.14 5.68
CA PRO A 95 6.13 7.71 5.40
C PRO A 95 4.80 7.23 4.81
N HIS A 96 4.86 6.14 4.04
CA HIS A 96 3.67 5.50 3.49
C HIS A 96 2.74 5.04 4.61
N GLN A 97 1.43 5.19 4.39
CA GLN A 97 0.41 4.64 5.26
C GLN A 97 -0.67 3.96 4.39
N PRO A 98 -1.03 2.71 4.70
CA PRO A 98 -2.11 2.02 3.98
C PRO A 98 -3.46 2.67 4.26
N ASN A 99 -4.48 2.27 3.51
CA ASN A 99 -5.83 2.79 3.70
C ASN A 99 -6.41 2.29 5.04
N LEU A 100 -6.72 3.24 5.92
CA LEU A 100 -7.28 2.97 7.26
C LEU A 100 -8.81 3.01 7.29
N THR A 101 -9.48 3.10 6.13
CA THR A 101 -10.95 3.12 6.04
C THR A 101 -11.56 1.91 6.75
N GLY A 102 -12.59 2.13 7.56
CA GLY A 102 -13.26 1.07 8.32
C GLY A 102 -12.53 0.63 9.59
N THR A 103 -11.36 1.18 9.89
CA THR A 103 -10.63 0.95 11.15
C THR A 103 -10.91 2.06 12.17
N PRO A 104 -10.57 1.87 13.46
CA PRO A 104 -10.62 2.94 14.45
C PRO A 104 -9.81 4.18 14.06
N GLU A 105 -8.71 4.00 13.31
CA GLU A 105 -7.77 5.05 12.88
C GLU A 105 -8.18 5.74 11.56
N ALA A 106 -9.37 5.43 11.02
CA ALA A 106 -9.87 6.09 9.82
C ALA A 106 -9.87 7.61 9.97
N TYR A 107 -9.49 8.32 8.90
CA TYR A 107 -9.56 9.78 8.84
C TYR A 107 -10.99 10.26 9.09
N ARG A 108 -11.14 11.23 9.99
CA ARG A 108 -12.41 11.88 10.29
C ARG A 108 -12.27 13.38 10.11
N PRO A 109 -13.12 14.01 9.29
CA PRO A 109 -13.05 15.46 9.10
C PRO A 109 -13.45 16.17 10.40
N GLN A 110 -12.89 17.36 10.62
CA GLN A 110 -13.25 18.21 11.76
C GLN A 110 -14.75 18.54 11.74
N GLY A 111 -15.41 18.40 12.88
CA GLY A 111 -16.85 18.57 13.02
C GLY A 111 -17.67 17.32 12.65
N SER A 112 -17.03 16.21 12.26
CA SER A 112 -17.72 14.93 12.11
C SER A 112 -18.30 14.46 13.45
N LEU A 113 -19.51 13.92 13.43
CA LEU A 113 -20.16 13.32 14.61
C LEU A 113 -19.36 12.15 15.19
N VAL A 114 -18.64 11.42 14.33
CA VAL A 114 -17.83 10.26 14.72
C VAL A 114 -16.41 10.68 15.11
N GLY A 115 -16.01 11.91 14.79
CA GLY A 115 -14.68 12.45 15.05
C GLY A 115 -14.67 13.43 16.21
N GLU A 116 -13.73 14.36 16.17
CA GLU A 116 -13.78 15.52 17.06
C GLU A 116 -14.96 16.39 16.60
N MET A 117 -16.01 16.44 17.42
CA MET A 117 -17.25 17.21 17.22
C MET A 117 -17.02 18.73 17.27
N ARG A 118 -15.83 19.18 16.87
CA ARG A 118 -15.35 20.54 16.86
C ARG A 118 -15.19 20.98 15.41
N ARG A 119 -16.09 21.87 14.98
CA ARG A 119 -15.93 22.53 13.68
C ARG A 119 -14.65 23.40 13.67
N PRO A 120 -13.98 23.55 12.52
CA PRO A 120 -12.95 24.56 12.38
C PRO A 120 -13.54 25.94 12.70
N LYS A 121 -12.79 26.75 13.45
CA LYS A 121 -13.19 28.13 13.73
C LYS A 121 -13.13 28.92 12.42
N GLY A 122 -14.18 29.66 12.12
CA GLY A 122 -14.22 30.61 11.01
C GLY A 122 -13.98 32.03 11.48
N ASP A 123 -13.43 32.88 10.61
CA ASP A 123 -13.19 34.31 10.93
C ASP A 123 -14.49 35.08 11.25
N GLY A 124 -15.65 34.57 10.82
CA GLY A 124 -16.97 35.12 11.10
C GLY A 124 -17.69 34.51 12.32
N ASP A 125 -16.99 33.74 13.15
CA ASP A 125 -17.61 33.11 14.31
C ASP A 125 -18.03 34.17 15.33
N TYR A 126 -19.35 34.24 15.54
CA TYR A 126 -19.94 35.10 16.55
C TYR A 126 -19.31 34.83 17.92
N GLN A 127 -18.79 35.87 18.55
CA GLN A 127 -18.36 35.83 19.94
C GLN A 127 -19.52 36.34 20.81
N PRO A 128 -20.15 35.47 21.62
CA PRO A 128 -21.19 35.93 22.52
C PRO A 128 -20.62 36.90 23.54
N TRP A 129 -21.37 37.95 23.82
CA TRP A 129 -21.05 38.88 24.90
C TRP A 129 -21.16 38.15 26.26
N ASN A 130 -20.12 38.26 27.09
CA ASN A 130 -20.07 37.74 28.45
C ASN A 130 -20.17 38.93 29.44
N ALA A 131 -21.06 38.83 30.41
CA ALA A 131 -21.48 39.93 31.30
C ALA A 131 -20.65 40.07 32.59
N GLU A 132 -19.57 39.30 32.75
CA GLU A 132 -18.76 39.26 33.98
C GLU A 132 -18.00 40.55 34.28
#